data_AF-A0A9E2Y815-F1
#
_entry.id   AF-A0A9E2Y815-F1
#
_cell.length_a   1.000
_cell.length_b   1.000
_cell.length_c   1.000
_cell.angle_alpha   90.00
_cell.angle_beta   90.00
_cell.angle_gamma   90.00
#
_symmetry.space_group_name_H-M   'P 1'
#
loop_
_entity.id
_entity.type
_entity.pdbx_description
1 polymer ?
#
loop_
_entity_poly.entity_id
_entity_poly.type
_entity_poly.pdbx_seq_one_letter_code
_entity_poly.pdbx_strand_id
1 'polypeptide(L)'
;MDILLLVYSWHALASVPTTFPLDHTGFMPFQENYWLWKVIGFAGLATFQMRWIVQWLHSEKHKESRVPIAFWWLSLIGSVLELMYFLRQQDSVGVLGYCFSVVPYTRNLMLVYAKRKRETPPAPEAILEP
;
A
#
# COMPACT_ATOMS: atom_id res chain seq x y z
N MET A 1 -22.29 -8.74 -29.97
CA MET A 1 -21.82 -9.78 -29.03
C MET A 1 -21.56 -9.20 -27.65
N ASP A 2 -21.19 -7.92 -27.57
CA ASP A 2 -20.75 -7.24 -26.34
C ASP A 2 -21.88 -6.90 -25.35
N ILE A 3 -23.08 -6.55 -25.83
CA ILE A 3 -24.22 -6.24 -24.95
C ILE A 3 -24.73 -7.50 -24.23
N LEU A 4 -24.74 -8.64 -24.92
CA LEU A 4 -25.17 -9.92 -24.32
C LEU A 4 -24.17 -10.42 -23.27
N LEU A 5 -22.86 -10.21 -23.48
CA LEU A 5 -21.84 -10.49 -22.46
C LEU A 5 -21.96 -9.57 -21.25
N LEU A 6 -22.28 -8.29 -21.45
CA LEU A 6 -22.51 -7.35 -20.35
C LEU A 6 -23.78 -7.66 -19.56
N VAL A 7 -24.88 -8.00 -20.24
CA VAL A 7 -26.14 -8.42 -19.61
C VAL A 7 -25.99 -9.75 -18.89
N TYR A 8 -25.26 -10.71 -19.48
CA TYR A 8 -24.95 -11.98 -18.84
C TYR A 8 -24.03 -11.78 -17.62
N SER A 9 -23.01 -10.93 -17.72
CA SER A 9 -22.14 -10.57 -16.59
C SER A 9 -22.92 -9.84 -15.49
N TRP A 10 -23.84 -8.95 -15.85
CA TRP A 10 -24.72 -8.24 -14.91
C TRP A 10 -25.68 -9.19 -14.19
N HIS A 11 -26.32 -10.10 -14.91
CA HIS A 11 -27.19 -11.12 -14.30
C HIS A 11 -26.41 -12.14 -13.47
N ALA A 12 -25.20 -12.52 -13.88
CA ALA A 12 -24.30 -13.37 -13.09
C ALA A 12 -23.86 -12.66 -11.81
N LEU A 13 -23.51 -11.37 -11.87
CA LEU A 13 -23.18 -10.54 -10.71
C LEU A 13 -24.38 -10.30 -9.78
N ALA A 14 -25.59 -10.16 -10.34
CA ALA A 14 -26.82 -9.94 -9.58
C ALA A 14 -27.41 -11.21 -8.94
N SER A 15 -26.95 -12.40 -9.37
CA SER A 15 -27.41 -13.70 -8.84
C SER A 15 -26.44 -14.33 -7.85
N VAL A 16 -25.20 -13.83 -7.76
CA VAL A 16 -24.39 -14.02 -6.55
C VAL A 16 -25.07 -13.22 -5.44
N PRO A 17 -25.31 -13.79 -4.24
CA PRO A 17 -25.70 -12.99 -3.08
C PRO A 17 -24.61 -11.92 -2.87
N THR A 18 -24.87 -10.70 -3.33
CA THR A 18 -23.94 -9.56 -3.19
C THR A 18 -23.87 -9.07 -1.76
N THR A 19 -24.67 -9.65 -0.88
CA THR A 19 -24.31 -9.80 0.52
C THR A 19 -23.11 -10.74 0.60
N PHE A 20 -21.90 -10.16 0.53
CA PHE A 20 -20.90 -10.52 1.54
C PHE A 20 -21.71 -10.74 2.83
N PRO A 21 -21.63 -11.89 3.50
CA PRO A 21 -22.28 -12.07 4.77
C PRO A 21 -21.63 -11.06 5.73
N LEU A 22 -22.09 -9.82 5.67
CA LEU A 22 -21.79 -8.80 6.61
C LEU A 22 -22.61 -9.25 7.78
N ASP A 23 -21.96 -9.90 8.75
CA ASP A 23 -22.53 -9.90 10.07
C ASP A 23 -22.93 -8.44 10.35
N HIS A 24 -24.13 -8.22 10.89
CA HIS A 24 -24.66 -6.88 11.17
C HIS A 24 -23.72 -6.02 12.02
N THR A 25 -22.73 -6.63 12.67
CA THR A 25 -21.64 -5.99 13.42
C THR A 25 -20.45 -5.49 12.56
N GLY A 26 -20.42 -5.85 11.27
CA GLY A 26 -19.32 -5.61 10.33
C GLY A 26 -18.16 -6.61 10.44
N PHE A 27 -18.29 -7.65 11.27
CA PHE A 27 -17.28 -8.67 11.48
C PHE A 27 -17.25 -9.69 10.33
N MET A 28 -16.06 -10.11 9.92
CA MET A 28 -15.90 -11.06 8.83
C MET A 28 -16.28 -12.48 9.32
N PRO A 29 -17.34 -13.11 8.79
CA PRO A 29 -17.98 -14.28 9.42
C PRO A 29 -17.28 -15.61 9.13
N PHE A 30 -16.13 -15.59 8.46
CA PHE A 30 -15.40 -16.81 8.08
C PHE A 30 -14.44 -17.23 9.20
N GLN A 31 -14.97 -17.80 10.27
CA GLN A 31 -14.18 -18.39 11.36
C GLN A 31 -13.86 -19.89 11.15
N GLU A 32 -14.47 -20.55 10.17
CA GLU A 32 -14.11 -21.93 9.85
C GLU A 32 -12.67 -22.01 9.33
N ASN A 33 -11.85 -22.86 9.96
CA ASN A 33 -10.43 -23.01 9.67
C ASN A 33 -9.62 -21.70 9.85
N TYR A 34 -9.93 -20.90 10.89
CA TYR A 34 -9.23 -19.65 11.22
C TYR A 34 -7.70 -19.69 11.06
N TRP A 35 -7.05 -20.74 11.58
CA TRP A 35 -5.58 -20.87 11.53
C TRP A 35 -5.05 -21.06 10.10
N LEU A 36 -5.75 -21.81 9.25
CA LEU A 36 -5.36 -22.02 7.85
C LEU A 36 -5.35 -20.67 7.11
N TRP A 37 -6.43 -19.89 7.26
CA TRP A 37 -6.55 -18.58 6.64
C TRP A 37 -5.54 -17.58 7.17
N LYS A 38 -5.20 -17.61 8.46
CA LYS A 38 -4.11 -16.80 9.02
C LYS A 38 -2.76 -17.16 8.40
N VAL A 39 -2.44 -18.45 8.24
CA VAL A 39 -1.19 -18.88 7.60
C VAL A 39 -1.13 -18.41 6.15
N ILE A 40 -2.21 -18.58 5.39
CA ILE A 40 -2.29 -18.10 4.00
C ILE A 40 -2.13 -16.58 3.94
N GLY A 41 -2.79 -15.85 4.84
CA GLY A 41 -2.68 -14.40 4.95
C GLY A 41 -1.26 -13.93 5.26
N PHE A 42 -0.58 -14.58 6.21
CA PHE A 42 0.82 -14.27 6.53
C PHE A 42 1.79 -14.65 5.41
N ALA A 43 1.56 -15.75 4.71
CA ALA A 43 2.35 -16.12 3.54
C ALA A 43 2.18 -15.08 2.41
N GLY A 44 0.93 -14.70 2.11
CA GLY A 44 0.62 -13.64 1.16
C GLY A 44 1.25 -12.31 1.55
N LEU A 45 1.18 -11.94 2.84
CA LEU A 45 1.85 -10.78 3.41
C LEU A 45 3.35 -10.82 3.14
N ALA A 46 4.02 -11.93 3.47
CA ALA A 46 5.47 -12.07 3.31
C ALA A 46 5.88 -11.93 1.84
N THR A 47 5.18 -12.59 0.92
CA THR A 47 5.44 -12.49 -0.52
C THR A 47 5.20 -11.07 -1.04
N PHE A 48 4.12 -10.43 -0.61
CA PHE A 48 3.79 -9.08 -1.06
C PHE A 48 4.74 -8.02 -0.51
N GLN A 49 5.23 -8.17 0.72
CA GLN A 49 6.22 -7.24 1.28
C GLN A 49 7.63 -7.45 0.70
N MET A 50 7.97 -8.68 0.31
CA MET A 50 9.25 -8.99 -0.34
C MET A 50 9.49 -8.14 -1.59
N ARG A 51 8.44 -7.75 -2.33
CA ARG A 51 8.56 -6.87 -3.51
C ARG A 51 9.25 -5.55 -3.20
N TRP A 52 9.01 -4.99 -2.01
CA TRP A 52 9.63 -3.75 -1.56
C TRP A 52 11.08 -3.96 -1.18
N ILE A 53 11.42 -5.12 -0.60
CA ILE A 53 12.81 -5.49 -0.28
C ILE A 53 13.62 -5.66 -1.56
N VAL A 54 13.09 -6.35 -2.57
CA VAL A 54 13.75 -6.52 -3.87
C VAL A 54 13.96 -5.16 -4.55
N GLN A 55 12.93 -4.30 -4.55
CA GLN A 55 13.04 -2.95 -5.08
C GLN A 55 14.10 -2.13 -4.32
N TRP A 56 14.16 -2.27 -3.00
CA TRP A 56 15.15 -1.60 -2.16
C TRP A 56 16.56 -2.02 -2.57
N LEU A 57 16.85 -3.32 -2.61
CA LEU A 57 18.16 -3.85 -3.01
C LEU A 57 18.55 -3.35 -4.40
N HIS A 58 17.59 -3.30 -5.33
CA HIS A 58 17.82 -2.74 -6.65
C HIS A 58 18.09 -1.23 -6.63
N SER A 59 17.36 -0.47 -5.83
CA SER A 59 17.51 0.99 -5.70
C SER A 59 18.82 1.37 -5.02
N GLU A 60 19.31 0.62 -4.03
CA GLU A 60 20.62 0.85 -3.44
C GLU A 60 21.76 0.61 -4.42
N LYS A 61 21.63 -0.41 -5.28
CA LYS A 61 22.62 -0.68 -6.34
C LYS A 61 22.70 0.45 -7.37
N HIS A 62 21.60 1.17 -7.64
CA HIS A 62 21.53 2.21 -8.68
C HIS A 62 21.45 3.65 -8.15
N LYS A 63 21.34 3.86 -6.83
CA LYS A 63 21.21 5.16 -6.13
C LYS A 63 20.15 6.11 -6.71
N GLU A 64 19.16 5.58 -7.43
CA GLU A 64 18.09 6.36 -8.06
C GLU A 64 16.71 5.85 -7.60
N SER A 65 15.85 6.78 -7.19
CA SER A 65 14.41 6.53 -7.04
C SER A 65 13.73 7.05 -8.30
N ARG A 66 13.46 6.15 -9.26
CA ARG A 66 12.76 6.49 -10.53
C ARG A 66 11.26 6.74 -10.34
N VAL A 67 10.74 6.58 -9.13
CA VAL A 67 9.30 6.61 -8.84
C VAL A 67 8.89 8.02 -8.41
N PRO A 68 7.80 8.58 -8.98
CA PRO A 68 7.37 9.96 -8.69
C PRO A 68 7.01 10.17 -7.22
N ILE A 69 7.27 11.37 -6.69
CA ILE A 69 6.99 11.74 -5.29
C ILE A 69 5.52 11.52 -4.91
N ALA A 70 4.59 11.82 -5.82
CA ALA A 70 3.16 11.64 -5.60
C ALA A 70 2.80 10.19 -5.26
N PHE A 71 3.46 9.21 -5.86
CA PHE A 71 3.25 7.80 -5.56
C PHE A 71 3.56 7.48 -4.10
N TRP A 72 4.65 8.02 -3.55
CA TRP A 72 5.06 7.77 -2.18
C TRP A 72 4.09 8.40 -1.17
N TRP A 73 3.60 9.61 -1.44
CA TRP A 73 2.59 10.25 -0.60
C TRP A 73 1.24 9.53 -0.63
N LEU A 74 0.76 9.17 -1.82
CA LEU A 74 -0.47 8.38 -1.97
C LEU A 74 -0.36 7.03 -1.27
N SER A 75 0.79 6.37 -1.36
CA SER A 75 1.04 5.09 -0.69
C SER A 75 1.06 5.23 0.83
N LEU A 76 1.65 6.30 1.37
CA LEU A 76 1.68 6.56 2.80
C LEU A 76 0.27 6.85 3.34
N ILE A 77 -0.48 7.76 2.69
CA ILE A 77 -1.85 8.10 3.09
C ILE A 77 -2.75 6.86 3.00
N GLY A 78 -2.69 6.13 1.87
CA GLY A 78 -3.43 4.89 1.69
C GLY A 78 -3.11 3.86 2.77
N SER A 79 -1.83 3.69 3.13
CA SER A 79 -1.44 2.74 4.18
C SER A 79 -1.99 3.11 5.57
N VAL A 80 -2.09 4.41 5.89
CA VAL A 80 -2.67 4.88 7.15
C VAL A 80 -4.18 4.65 7.18
N LEU A 81 -4.88 4.96 6.08
CA LEU A 81 -6.33 4.74 5.97
C LEU A 81 -6.68 3.25 6.08
N GLU A 82 -5.94 2.40 5.39
CA GLU A 82 -6.10 0.95 5.47
C GLU A 82 -5.76 0.42 6.86
N LEU A 83 -4.71 0.93 7.51
CA LEU A 83 -4.38 0.55 8.88
C LEU A 83 -5.52 0.89 9.85
N MET A 84 -6.14 2.06 9.72
CA MET A 84 -7.33 2.43 10.50
C MET A 84 -8.49 1.47 10.27
N TYR A 85 -8.72 1.08 9.01
CA TYR A 85 -9.75 0.11 8.64
C TYR A 85 -9.48 -1.27 9.25
N PHE A 86 -8.29 -1.83 9.07
CA PHE A 86 -7.95 -3.16 9.58
C PHE A 86 -7.85 -3.23 11.10
N LEU A 87 -7.50 -2.13 11.77
CA LEU A 87 -7.62 -2.02 13.23
C LEU A 87 -9.08 -2.15 13.68
N ARG A 88 -10.01 -1.49 12.98
CA ARG A 88 -11.46 -1.60 13.25
C ARG A 88 -11.99 -3.01 12.97
N GLN A 89 -11.45 -3.69 11.95
CA GLN A 89 -11.80 -5.07 11.59
C GLN A 89 -11.09 -6.14 12.45
N GLN A 90 -10.19 -5.73 13.36
CA GLN A 90 -9.40 -6.62 14.21
C GLN A 90 -8.62 -7.71 13.44
N ASP A 91 -8.20 -7.42 12.20
CA ASP A 91 -7.42 -8.36 11.40
C ASP A 91 -5.91 -8.12 11.55
N SER A 92 -5.26 -9.00 12.30
CA SER A 92 -3.81 -8.96 12.50
C SER A 92 -2.98 -9.05 11.21
N VAL A 93 -3.47 -9.72 10.15
CA VAL A 93 -2.71 -9.85 8.89
C VAL A 93 -2.67 -8.51 8.17
N GLY A 94 -3.84 -7.88 8.01
CA GLY A 94 -3.94 -6.54 7.42
C GLY A 94 -3.16 -5.51 8.23
N VAL A 95 -3.37 -5.46 9.55
CA VAL A 95 -2.67 -4.51 10.44
C VAL A 95 -1.15 -4.62 10.29
N LEU A 96 -0.58 -5.84 10.35
CA LEU A 96 0.86 -6.03 10.18
C LEU A 96 1.32 -5.62 8.79
N GLY A 97 0.56 -5.93 7.74
CA GLY A 97 0.91 -5.58 6.37
C GLY A 97 1.04 -4.10 6.11
N TYR A 98 0.09 -3.31 6.58
CA TYR A 98 0.14 -1.87 6.40
C TYR A 98 1.19 -1.22 7.31
N CYS A 99 1.41 -1.73 8.52
CA CYS A 99 2.53 -1.30 9.37
C CYS A 99 3.89 -1.48 8.69
N PHE A 100 4.16 -2.65 8.10
CA PHE A 100 5.42 -2.88 7.37
C PHE A 100 5.55 -2.03 6.11
N SER A 101 4.43 -1.65 5.48
CA SER A 101 4.43 -0.87 4.24
C SER A 101 4.82 0.59 4.45
N VAL A 102 4.63 1.16 5.64
CA VAL A 102 5.03 2.55 5.95
C VAL A 102 6.54 2.76 5.81
N VAL A 103 7.35 1.79 6.26
CA VAL A 103 8.82 1.90 6.30
C VAL A 103 9.45 2.22 4.93
N PRO A 104 9.22 1.44 3.86
CA PRO A 104 9.79 1.74 2.55
C PRO A 104 9.29 3.07 1.97
N TYR A 105 8.05 3.49 2.26
CA TYR A 105 7.50 4.75 1.75
C TYR A 105 8.17 5.97 2.38
N THR A 106 8.30 5.97 3.70
CA THR A 106 8.95 7.07 4.44
C THR A 106 10.42 7.19 4.04
N ARG A 107 11.16 6.07 3.97
CA ARG A 107 12.58 6.07 3.59
C ARG A 107 12.80 6.61 2.17
N ASN A 108 11.99 6.19 1.20
CA ASN A 108 12.10 6.70 -0.17
C ASN A 108 11.79 8.18 -0.26
N LEU A 109 10.81 8.67 0.50
CA LEU A 109 10.50 10.09 0.57
C LEU A 109 11.67 10.91 1.14
N MET A 110 12.30 10.43 2.23
CA MET A 110 13.49 11.07 2.82
C MET A 110 14.66 11.17 1.84
N LEU A 111 14.91 10.12 1.05
CA LEU A 111 15.96 10.13 0.02
C LEU A 111 15.70 11.18 -1.06
N VAL A 112 14.45 11.32 -1.52
CA VAL A 112 14.10 12.31 -2.55
C VAL A 112 14.31 13.74 -2.02
N TYR A 113 13.90 14.01 -0.76
CA TYR A 113 14.14 15.31 -0.13
C TYR A 113 15.64 15.60 0.07
N ALA A 114 16.42 14.60 0.47
CA ALA A 114 17.86 14.73 0.63
C ALA A 114 18.58 15.05 -0.70
N LYS A 115 18.16 14.41 -1.80
CA LYS A 115 18.68 14.71 -3.15
C LYS A 115 18.35 16.15 -3.57
N ARG A 116 17.10 16.58 -3.40
CA ARG A 116 16.66 17.94 -3.73
C ARG A 116 17.46 19.01 -2.98
N LYS A 117 17.76 18.80 -1.69
CA LYS A 117 18.56 19.74 -0.89
C LYS A 117 20.01 19.89 -1.39
N ARG A 118 20.58 18.84 -1.98
CA ARG A 118 21.95 18.88 -2.54
C ARG A 118 22.00 19.55 -3.92
N GLU A 119 20.90 19.54 -4.65
CA GLU A 119 20.80 20.12 -5.99
C GLU A 119 20.35 21.60 -5.97
N THR A 120 19.80 22.11 -4.87
CA THR A 120 19.54 23.54 -4.70
C THR A 120 20.88 24.27 -4.48
N PRO A 121 21.30 25.19 -5.38
CA PRO A 121 22.49 26.01 -5.16
C PRO A 121 22.35 26.81 -3.86
N PRO A 122 23.44 27.08 -3.13
CA PRO A 122 23.40 28.03 -2.02
C PRO A 122 22.79 29.34 -2.53
N ALA A 123 21.92 29.96 -1.73
CA ALA A 123 21.36 31.26 -2.06
C ALA A 123 22.50 32.19 -2.48
N PRO A 124 22.34 33.00 -3.54
CA PRO A 124 23.37 33.96 -3.92
C PRO A 124 23.75 34.72 -2.66
N GLU A 125 24.97 34.48 -2.19
CA GLU A 125 25.52 35.15 -1.04
C GLU A 125 25.28 36.62 -1.31
N ALA A 126 24.43 37.24 -0.48
CA ALA A 126 24.08 38.64 -0.63
C ALA A 126 25.40 39.35 -0.83
N ILE A 127 25.62 39.84 -2.05
CA ILE A 127 26.79 40.61 -2.40
C ILE A 127 26.73 41.75 -1.40
N LEU A 128 27.56 41.66 -0.38
CA LEU A 128 27.89 42.77 0.49
C LEU A 128 28.62 43.72 -0.45
N GLU A 129 27.84 44.47 -1.21
CA GLU A 129 28.31 45.64 -1.95
C GLU A 129 28.93 46.55 -0.88
N PRO A 130 30.23 46.84 -0.98
CA PRO A 130 30.97 47.60 0.03
C PRO A 130 30.54 49.06 0.15
#